data_AF-A0A564PZP9-F1
#
_entry.id   AF-A0A564PZP9-F1
#
_cell.length_a   1.000
_cell.length_b   1.000
_cell.length_c   1.000
_cell.angle_alpha   90.00
_cell.angle_beta   90.00
_cell.angle_gamma   90.00
#
_symmetry.space_group_name_H-M   'P 1'
#
loop_
_entity.id
_entity.type
_entity.pdbx_description
1 polymer ?
#
loop_
_entity_poly.entity_id
_entity_poly.type
_entity_poly.pdbx_seq_one_letter_code
_entity_poly.pdbx_strand_id
1 'polypeptide(L)'
;MMKKLIVSVILVSLMLSGMAFAPRMALAGEGDTWTGDVIVIGPDGETIFDDEVTIATTTIVDVDGDKHHFFSPTALGALDEASWSGDFEYEVEEGDYGLWITSIDGYENEGGCGWMYKVDGESAEVGADKYELEGESEVRWYWSGM
;
A
#
# COMPACT_ATOMS: atom_id res chain seq x y z
N MET A 1 -54.30 27.60 13.24
CA MET A 1 -53.11 27.66 14.11
C MET A 1 -52.36 26.33 13.93
N MET A 2 -51.30 26.33 13.12
CA MET A 2 -50.49 25.14 12.81
C MET A 2 -49.52 24.83 13.97
N LYS A 3 -49.39 23.56 14.35
CA LYS A 3 -48.25 23.06 15.12
C LYS A 3 -47.56 21.98 14.28
N LYS A 4 -46.30 22.24 13.95
CA LYS A 4 -45.43 21.39 13.11
C LYS A 4 -45.11 20.10 13.86
N LEU A 5 -45.32 18.95 13.24
CA LEU A 5 -44.79 17.65 13.68
C LEU A 5 -43.62 17.30 12.77
N ILE A 6 -42.41 17.30 13.34
CA ILE A 6 -41.17 16.85 12.71
C ILE A 6 -41.21 15.32 12.76
N VAL A 7 -41.29 14.67 11.60
CA VAL A 7 -41.11 13.22 11.48
C VAL A 7 -39.61 12.98 11.37
N SER A 8 -39.05 12.35 12.42
CA SER A 8 -37.68 11.88 12.45
C SER A 8 -37.60 10.60 11.62
N VAL A 9 -36.87 10.64 10.49
CA VAL A 9 -36.57 9.45 9.70
C VAL A 9 -35.22 8.93 10.18
N ILE A 10 -35.25 7.87 10.96
CA ILE A 10 -34.06 7.06 11.26
C ILE A 10 -33.78 6.26 9.99
N LEU A 11 -32.77 6.68 9.23
CA LEU A 11 -32.24 5.90 8.12
C LEU A 11 -31.42 4.74 8.73
N VAL A 12 -31.97 3.53 8.69
CA VAL A 12 -31.17 2.32 8.90
C VAL A 12 -30.46 2.05 7.57
N SER A 13 -29.17 2.38 7.51
CA SER A 13 -28.35 2.03 6.35
C SER A 13 -28.12 0.52 6.34
N LEU A 14 -28.55 -0.14 5.27
CA LEU A 14 -28.17 -1.51 4.94
C LEU A 14 -26.65 -1.58 4.81
N MET A 15 -25.99 -2.42 5.61
CA MET A 15 -24.64 -2.86 5.29
C MET A 15 -24.71 -3.71 4.02
N LEU A 16 -24.30 -3.13 2.89
CA LEU A 16 -23.96 -3.90 1.70
C LEU A 16 -22.62 -4.60 1.98
N SER A 17 -22.70 -5.84 2.45
CA SER A 17 -21.60 -6.80 2.30
C SER A 17 -21.44 -7.05 0.80
N GLY A 18 -20.29 -6.65 0.25
CA GLY A 18 -19.98 -6.76 -1.18
C GLY A 18 -19.62 -5.44 -1.86
N MET A 19 -18.94 -4.52 -1.17
CA MET A 19 -18.15 -3.52 -1.88
C MET A 19 -17.03 -4.31 -2.57
N ALA A 20 -17.23 -4.66 -3.84
CA ALA A 20 -16.09 -4.88 -4.71
C ALA A 20 -15.28 -3.59 -4.63
N PHE A 21 -14.16 -3.63 -3.90
CA PHE A 21 -13.14 -2.59 -3.97
C PHE A 21 -12.77 -2.53 -5.45
N ALA A 22 -13.26 -1.51 -6.14
CA ALA A 22 -12.74 -1.22 -7.47
C ALA A 22 -11.32 -0.75 -7.20
N PRO A 23 -10.28 -1.53 -7.56
CA PRO A 23 -8.92 -1.08 -7.37
C PRO A 23 -8.78 0.26 -8.10
N ARG A 24 -7.91 1.14 -7.59
CA ARG A 24 -7.66 2.46 -8.20
C ARG A 24 -7.26 2.36 -9.68
N MET A 25 -6.92 1.15 -10.12
CA MET A 25 -6.65 0.68 -11.47
C MET A 25 -7.73 0.86 -12.55
N ALA A 26 -9.00 1.12 -12.23
CA ALA A 26 -10.02 1.30 -13.29
C ALA A 26 -9.72 2.48 -14.26
N LEU A 27 -8.70 3.30 -13.96
CA LEU A 27 -8.21 4.41 -14.78
C LEU A 27 -6.76 4.25 -15.30
N ALA A 28 -6.03 3.19 -14.95
CA ALA A 28 -4.66 2.98 -15.43
C ALA A 28 -4.68 2.42 -16.86
N GLY A 29 -4.21 3.21 -17.82
CA GLY A 29 -4.12 2.80 -19.23
C GLY A 29 -3.04 1.75 -19.47
N GLU A 30 -3.24 0.97 -20.54
CA GLU A 30 -2.27 0.20 -21.35
C GLU A 30 -0.87 0.00 -20.72
N GLY A 31 -0.78 -0.79 -19.65
CA GLY A 31 0.48 -1.17 -19.00
C GLY A 31 0.39 -2.59 -18.46
N ASP A 32 1.53 -3.26 -18.29
CA ASP A 32 1.58 -4.59 -17.70
C ASP A 32 1.03 -4.52 -16.26
N THR A 33 0.11 -5.42 -15.95
CA THR A 33 -0.47 -5.56 -14.61
C THR A 33 0.26 -6.65 -13.86
N TRP A 34 0.44 -6.46 -12.56
CA TRP A 34 0.89 -7.51 -11.65
C TRP A 34 -0.20 -7.80 -10.62
N THR A 35 -0.35 -9.08 -10.28
CA THR A 35 -1.23 -9.57 -9.21
C THR A 35 -0.44 -10.55 -8.36
N GLY A 36 -0.44 -10.36 -7.05
CA GLY A 36 0.23 -11.25 -6.13
C GLY A 36 0.00 -10.88 -4.67
N ASP A 37 0.51 -11.73 -3.79
CA ASP A 37 0.35 -11.58 -2.34
C ASP A 37 1.26 -10.47 -1.82
N VAL A 38 0.71 -9.56 -1.03
CA VAL A 38 1.49 -8.58 -0.26
C VAL A 38 1.29 -8.85 1.21
N ILE A 39 2.39 -8.95 1.94
CA ILE A 39 2.39 -9.22 3.37
C ILE A 39 3.21 -8.16 4.08
N VAL A 40 2.64 -7.50 5.08
CA VAL A 40 3.29 -6.47 5.90
C VAL A 40 3.25 -6.94 7.36
N ILE A 41 4.44 -7.18 7.92
CA ILE A 41 4.60 -7.61 9.32
C ILE A 41 5.25 -6.49 10.12
N GLY A 42 4.55 -6.05 11.16
CA GLY A 42 5.00 -5.00 12.07
C GLY A 42 6.14 -5.43 13.00
N PRO A 43 6.74 -4.47 13.73
CA PRO A 43 7.87 -4.73 14.61
C PRO A 43 7.61 -5.74 15.73
N ASP A 44 6.36 -5.84 16.21
CA ASP A 44 5.95 -6.79 17.26
C ASP A 44 5.52 -8.16 16.68
N GLY A 45 5.66 -8.34 15.36
CA GLY A 45 5.26 -9.54 14.63
C GLY A 45 3.77 -9.60 14.31
N GLU A 46 3.05 -8.50 14.50
CA GLU A 46 1.66 -8.34 14.09
C GLU A 46 1.54 -8.27 12.57
N THR A 47 0.47 -8.85 12.02
CA THR A 47 0.13 -8.69 10.61
C THR A 47 -0.59 -7.35 10.45
N ILE A 48 0.04 -6.41 9.74
CA ILE A 48 -0.57 -5.14 9.31
C ILE A 48 -1.42 -5.39 8.06
N PHE A 49 -0.89 -6.19 7.13
CA PHE A 49 -1.57 -6.55 5.88
C PHE A 49 -1.16 -7.95 5.41
N ASP A 50 -2.11 -8.69 4.84
CA ASP A 50 -1.93 -10.03 4.27
C ASP A 50 -3.12 -10.31 3.34
N ASP A 51 -2.99 -9.86 2.08
CA ASP A 51 -3.98 -10.09 1.03
C ASP A 51 -3.34 -9.95 -0.37
N GLU A 52 -4.08 -10.36 -1.38
CA GLU A 52 -3.71 -10.19 -2.79
C GLU A 52 -3.99 -8.73 -3.22
N VAL A 53 -3.05 -8.13 -3.96
CA VAL A 53 -3.25 -6.84 -4.62
C VAL A 53 -3.05 -6.96 -6.12
N THR A 54 -3.69 -6.07 -6.88
CA THR A 54 -3.43 -5.90 -8.31
C THR A 54 -2.96 -4.48 -8.55
N ILE A 55 -1.83 -4.33 -9.25
CA ILE A 55 -1.24 -3.02 -9.58
C ILE A 55 -0.85 -2.94 -11.06
N ALA A 56 -0.68 -1.71 -11.55
CA ALA A 56 -0.02 -1.41 -12.83
C ALA A 56 0.80 -0.13 -12.65
N THR A 57 0.52 0.90 -13.47
CA THR A 57 1.10 2.22 -13.29
C THR A 57 0.69 2.82 -11.94
N THR A 58 1.68 3.25 -11.17
CA THR A 58 1.49 3.81 -9.83
C THR A 58 2.06 5.23 -9.76
N THR A 59 1.44 6.10 -8.97
CA THR A 59 1.99 7.43 -8.66
C THR A 59 2.06 7.59 -7.17
N ILE A 60 3.27 7.72 -6.66
CA ILE A 60 3.55 7.86 -5.23
C ILE A 60 3.95 9.31 -4.96
N VAL A 61 3.53 9.82 -3.80
CA VAL A 61 3.88 11.16 -3.34
C VAL A 61 4.81 10.98 -2.14
N ASP A 62 5.98 11.59 -2.18
CA ASP A 62 6.90 11.56 -1.04
C ASP A 62 6.55 12.58 0.04
N VAL A 63 7.32 12.56 1.14
CA VAL A 63 7.14 13.47 2.28
C VAL A 63 7.31 14.96 1.93
N ASP A 64 8.03 15.28 0.85
CA ASP A 64 8.20 16.66 0.36
C ASP A 64 7.05 17.09 -0.58
N GLY A 65 6.18 16.14 -0.96
CA GLY A 65 5.02 16.36 -1.83
C GLY A 65 5.34 16.17 -3.31
N ASP A 66 6.54 15.70 -3.65
CA ASP A 66 6.95 15.42 -5.02
C ASP A 66 6.33 14.12 -5.52
N LYS A 67 5.98 14.10 -6.81
CA LYS A 67 5.27 13.00 -7.44
C LYS A 67 6.21 12.11 -8.24
N HIS A 68 6.17 10.82 -7.95
CA HIS A 68 6.99 9.80 -8.58
C HIS A 68 6.10 8.86 -9.38
N HIS A 69 6.33 8.81 -10.69
CA HIS A 69 5.52 8.04 -11.63
C HIS A 69 6.24 6.75 -12.03
N PHE A 70 5.62 5.60 -11.75
CA PHE A 70 6.11 4.26 -12.09
C PHE A 70 5.24 3.69 -13.21
N PHE A 71 5.84 3.41 -14.36
CA PHE A 71 5.12 2.90 -15.54
C PHE A 71 5.02 1.36 -15.59
N SER A 72 5.75 0.69 -14.69
CA SER A 72 5.73 -0.77 -14.48
C SER A 72 5.28 -1.06 -13.04
N PRO A 73 4.71 -2.26 -12.77
CA PRO A 73 4.49 -2.75 -11.42
C PRO A 73 5.80 -2.82 -10.63
N THR A 74 5.87 -2.21 -9.46
CA THR A 74 7.04 -2.28 -8.58
C THR A 74 6.68 -2.79 -7.19
N ALA A 75 7.66 -3.30 -6.44
CA ALA A 75 7.47 -3.70 -5.04
C ALA A 75 6.94 -2.53 -4.18
N LEU A 76 7.37 -1.30 -4.47
CA LEU A 76 6.84 -0.11 -3.80
C LEU A 76 5.40 0.22 -4.25
N GLY A 77 5.08 0.03 -5.53
CA GLY A 77 3.69 0.16 -6.00
C GLY A 77 2.75 -0.87 -5.37
N ALA A 78 3.24 -2.08 -5.09
CA ALA A 78 2.49 -3.10 -4.36
C ALA A 78 2.20 -2.68 -2.91
N LEU A 79 3.16 -2.03 -2.25
CA LEU A 79 2.92 -1.44 -0.92
C LEU A 79 1.90 -0.30 -0.97
N ASP A 80 1.95 0.57 -1.99
CA ASP A 80 0.97 1.66 -2.16
C ASP A 80 -0.46 1.12 -2.24
N GLU A 81 -0.72 0.12 -3.09
CA GLU A 81 -2.05 -0.49 -3.21
C GLU A 81 -2.45 -1.26 -1.94
N ALA A 82 -1.50 -1.92 -1.28
CA ALA A 82 -1.74 -2.58 0.00
C ALA A 82 -2.12 -1.57 1.09
N SER A 83 -1.45 -0.41 1.17
CA SER A 83 -1.74 0.66 2.13
C SER A 83 -3.17 1.16 2.01
N TRP A 84 -3.62 1.33 0.75
CA TRP A 84 -4.97 1.78 0.47
C TRP A 84 -6.02 0.71 0.76
N SER A 85 -5.73 -0.55 0.45
CA SER A 85 -6.63 -1.70 0.67
C SER A 85 -6.72 -2.08 2.16
N GLY A 86 -5.62 -1.91 2.88
CA GLY A 86 -5.45 -2.25 4.29
C GLY A 86 -5.77 -1.13 5.28
N ASP A 87 -6.02 0.09 4.79
CA ASP A 87 -6.26 1.29 5.61
C ASP A 87 -5.10 1.58 6.58
N PHE A 88 -3.86 1.49 6.09
CA PHE A 88 -2.64 1.88 6.81
C PHE A 88 -1.85 2.92 6.02
N GLU A 89 -1.05 3.72 6.73
CA GLU A 89 -0.22 4.75 6.13
C GLU A 89 1.22 4.25 5.92
N TYR A 90 1.91 4.78 4.92
CA TYR A 90 3.34 4.62 4.76
C TYR A 90 3.94 5.93 4.27
N GLU A 91 5.22 6.13 4.51
CA GLU A 91 5.96 7.31 4.06
C GLU A 91 7.20 6.90 3.28
N VAL A 92 7.54 7.71 2.27
CA VAL A 92 8.76 7.60 1.50
C VAL A 92 9.45 8.94 1.40
N GLU A 93 10.78 8.90 1.35
CA GLU A 93 11.64 10.06 1.09
C GLU A 93 12.50 9.78 -0.14
N GLU A 94 12.78 10.80 -0.94
CA GLU A 94 13.74 10.69 -2.06
C GLU A 94 15.17 10.81 -1.53
N GLY A 95 15.99 9.78 -1.80
CA GLY A 95 17.42 9.79 -1.54
C GLY A 95 18.25 9.64 -2.81
N ASP A 96 19.58 9.70 -2.67
CA ASP A 96 20.53 9.54 -3.78
C ASP A 96 20.34 8.24 -4.58
N TYR A 97 19.71 7.23 -3.97
CA TYR A 97 19.50 5.91 -4.54
C TYR A 97 18.03 5.59 -4.84
N GLY A 98 17.14 6.58 -4.86
CA GLY A 98 15.71 6.41 -5.13
C GLY A 98 14.83 6.60 -3.90
N LEU A 99 13.57 6.21 -4.01
CA LEU A 99 12.63 6.29 -2.90
C LEU A 99 12.92 5.20 -1.87
N TRP A 100 13.01 5.59 -0.61
CA TRP A 100 13.16 4.66 0.51
C TRP A 100 12.02 4.87 1.51
N ILE A 101 11.56 3.76 2.11
CA ILE A 101 10.52 3.79 3.13
C ILE A 101 11.07 4.40 4.41
N THR A 102 10.40 5.42 4.94
CA THR A 102 10.71 6.02 6.24
C THR A 102 9.84 5.45 7.35
N SER A 103 8.57 5.13 7.04
CA SER A 103 7.63 4.54 7.99
C SER A 103 6.56 3.67 7.31
N ILE A 104 6.02 2.69 8.04
CA ILE A 104 4.79 1.94 7.69
C ILE A 104 3.97 1.81 8.97
N ASP A 105 2.68 2.11 8.88
CA ASP A 105 1.70 2.10 9.98
C ASP A 105 2.18 2.88 11.23
N GLY A 106 2.86 4.01 11.00
CA GLY A 106 3.40 4.87 12.05
C GLY A 106 4.70 4.37 12.72
N TYR A 107 5.25 3.23 12.29
CA TYR A 107 6.55 2.76 12.77
C TYR A 107 7.68 3.35 11.91
N GLU A 108 8.34 4.38 12.43
CA GLU A 108 9.49 5.04 11.79
C GLU A 108 10.79 4.23 11.96
N ASN A 109 11.62 4.15 10.91
CA ASN A 109 12.97 3.58 10.99
C ASN A 109 13.80 4.25 12.11
N GLU A 110 14.52 3.48 12.92
CA GLU A 110 15.32 4.01 14.03
C GLU A 110 16.69 3.31 14.17
N GLY A 111 17.75 4.11 14.21
CA GLY A 111 19.11 3.63 14.46
C GLY A 111 19.60 2.70 13.35
N GLY A 112 19.83 1.43 13.69
CA GLY A 112 20.19 0.37 12.72
C GLY A 112 19.01 -0.52 12.33
N CYS A 113 17.81 -0.19 12.79
CA CYS A 113 16.59 -0.94 12.53
C CYS A 113 15.72 -0.20 11.51
N GLY A 114 14.96 -0.95 10.72
CA GLY A 114 14.01 -0.35 9.80
C GLY A 114 13.32 -1.34 8.89
N TRP A 115 12.45 -0.79 8.04
CA TRP A 115 11.67 -1.53 7.07
C TRP A 115 12.54 -2.10 5.95
N MET A 116 12.40 -3.40 5.75
CA MET A 116 13.02 -4.16 4.68
C MET A 116 11.93 -4.87 3.88
N TYR A 117 12.28 -5.28 2.67
CA TYR A 117 11.40 -6.10 1.85
C TYR A 117 12.14 -7.27 1.23
N LYS A 118 11.37 -8.26 0.79
CA LYS A 118 11.83 -9.40 0.00
C LYS A 118 10.74 -9.79 -0.99
N VAL A 119 11.16 -10.43 -2.07
CA VAL A 119 10.27 -10.98 -3.10
C VAL A 119 10.51 -12.47 -3.17
N ASP A 120 9.45 -13.27 -3.06
CA ASP A 120 9.51 -14.74 -3.04
C ASP A 120 10.48 -15.31 -2.00
N GLY A 121 10.60 -14.62 -0.87
CA GLY A 121 11.49 -15.01 0.23
C GLY A 121 12.95 -14.55 0.08
N GLU A 122 13.33 -14.00 -1.08
CA GLU A 122 14.70 -13.55 -1.38
C GLU A 122 14.83 -12.02 -1.19
N SER A 123 15.88 -11.59 -0.48
CA SER A 123 16.17 -10.17 -0.31
C SER A 123 16.57 -9.56 -1.65
N ALA A 124 15.96 -8.42 -2.00
CA ALA A 124 16.30 -7.70 -3.22
C ALA A 124 17.60 -6.90 -3.07
N GLU A 125 18.36 -6.80 -4.16
CA GLU A 125 19.59 -5.99 -4.23
C GLU A 125 19.34 -4.53 -4.65
N VAL A 126 18.08 -4.17 -4.94
CA VAL A 126 17.66 -2.83 -5.38
C VAL A 126 16.58 -2.27 -4.46
N GLY A 127 16.34 -0.96 -4.52
CA GLY A 127 15.21 -0.33 -3.84
C GLY A 127 13.86 -0.85 -4.37
N ALA A 128 12.83 -0.84 -3.52
CA ALA A 128 11.49 -1.32 -3.88
C ALA A 128 10.85 -0.48 -4.99
N ASP A 129 11.28 0.77 -5.16
CA ASP A 129 10.92 1.67 -6.25
C ASP A 129 11.45 1.22 -7.62
N LYS A 130 12.49 0.37 -7.62
CA LYS A 130 13.20 -0.11 -8.82
C LYS A 130 13.01 -1.60 -9.08
N TYR A 131 12.45 -2.33 -8.12
CA TYR A 131 12.18 -3.75 -8.29
C TYR A 131 10.89 -3.92 -9.09
N GLU A 132 11.00 -4.23 -10.38
CA GLU A 132 9.85 -4.55 -11.23
C GLU A 132 9.33 -5.96 -10.89
N LEU A 133 8.02 -6.08 -10.70
CA LEU A 133 7.36 -7.34 -10.34
C LEU A 133 6.88 -8.08 -11.59
N GLU A 134 7.11 -9.39 -11.61
CA GLU A 134 6.71 -10.28 -12.70
C GLU A 134 6.16 -11.59 -12.12
N GLY A 135 5.17 -12.18 -12.79
CA GLY A 135 4.61 -13.48 -12.39
C GLY A 135 3.80 -13.43 -11.08
N GLU A 136 3.57 -14.61 -10.50
CA GLU A 136 2.82 -14.80 -9.24
C GLU A 136 3.81 -14.77 -8.06
N SER A 137 4.22 -13.58 -7.64
CA SER A 137 5.20 -13.40 -6.56
C SER A 137 4.56 -12.99 -5.23
N GLU A 138 5.22 -13.30 -4.12
CA GLU A 138 4.96 -12.72 -2.79
C GLU A 138 5.88 -11.53 -2.56
N VAL A 139 5.33 -10.35 -2.23
CA VAL A 139 6.10 -9.22 -1.70
C VAL A 139 5.90 -9.14 -0.20
N ARG A 140 6.98 -9.30 0.57
CA ARG A 140 6.92 -9.20 2.04
C ARG A 140 7.71 -8.02 2.56
N TRP A 141 7.02 -7.15 3.28
CA TRP A 141 7.59 -6.09 4.12
C TRP A 141 7.71 -6.56 5.55
N TYR A 142 8.85 -6.25 6.18
CA TYR A 142 9.12 -6.64 7.55
C TYR A 142 10.07 -5.66 8.22
N TRP A 143 9.93 -5.54 9.54
CA TRP A 143 10.88 -4.80 10.35
C TRP A 143 12.17 -5.61 10.59
N SER A 144 13.30 -5.08 10.16
CA SER A 144 14.63 -5.63 10.40
C SER A 144 15.29 -4.89 11.55
N GLY A 145 15.66 -5.60 12.62
CA GLY A 145 16.18 -4.98 13.84
C GLY A 145 16.06 -5.79 15.13
N MET A 146 15.51 -7.01 15.05
CA MET A 146 15.53 -8.00 16.14
C MET A 146 16.86 -8.76 16.20
#